data_AF-Q11GH8-F1
#
_entry.id   AF-Q11GH8-F1
#
_cell.length_a   1.000
_cell.length_b   1.000
_cell.length_c   1.000
_cell.angle_alpha   90.00
_cell.angle_beta   90.00
_cell.angle_gamma   90.00
#
_symmetry.space_group_name_H-M   'P 1'
#
loop_
_entity.id
_entity.type
_entity.pdbx_description
1 polymer ?
#
loop_
_entity_poly.entity_id
_entity_poly.type
_entity_poly.pdbx_seq_one_letter_code
_entity_poly.pdbx_strand_id
1 'polypeptide(L)' 'MRSHSEDNFKIRLVERAQLLIAVQKMLAHGIPEELIPIRLAHAFYVDIDELNAVLEIVRQAKERTPAQQRSFKAA' A
#
# COMPACT_ATOMS: atom_id res chain seq x y z
N MET A 1 -24.42 -27.12 3.86
CA MET A 1 -23.92 -25.98 4.65
C MET A 1 -22.67 -26.43 5.38
N ARG A 2 -21.47 -26.11 4.87
CA ARG A 2 -20.21 -26.45 5.54
C ARG A 2 -19.73 -25.23 6.30
N SER A 3 -19.77 -25.32 7.61
CA SER A 3 -19.23 -24.32 8.54
C SER A 3 -17.74 -24.19 8.30
N HIS A 4 -17.32 -23.13 7.60
CA HIS A 4 -15.94 -22.65 7.61
C HIS A 4 -15.67 -21.98 8.95
N SER A 5 -15.51 -22.80 10.00
CA SER A 5 -14.83 -22.42 11.22
C SER A 5 -13.32 -22.40 10.93
N GLU A 6 -12.91 -21.51 10.03
CA GLU A 6 -11.51 -21.15 9.91
C GLU A 6 -11.27 -20.02 10.89
N ASP A 7 -10.82 -20.37 12.08
CA ASP A 7 -10.07 -19.54 13.02
C ASP A 7 -8.75 -19.03 12.38
N ASN A 8 -8.82 -18.51 11.15
CA ASN A 8 -7.80 -17.67 10.57
C ASN A 8 -7.96 -16.29 11.22
N PHE A 9 -7.39 -16.12 12.41
CA PHE A 9 -7.08 -14.83 13.03
C PHE A 9 -6.04 -14.04 12.20
N LYS A 10 -6.11 -14.10 10.87
CA LYS A 10 -5.37 -13.19 10.00
C LYS A 10 -5.81 -11.79 10.39
N ILE A 11 -4.89 -11.03 10.97
CA ILE A 11 -5.10 -9.64 11.35
C ILE A 11 -5.66 -8.94 10.11
N ARG A 12 -6.87 -8.40 10.24
CA ARG A 12 -7.54 -7.71 9.14
C ARG A 12 -6.91 -6.34 9.00
N LEU A 13 -6.13 -6.17 7.93
CA LEU A 13 -5.59 -4.88 7.54
C LEU A 13 -6.61 -4.20 6.64
N VAL A 14 -7.70 -3.74 7.28
CA VAL A 14 -8.80 -3.02 6.62
C VAL A 14 -8.72 -1.52 6.86
N GLU A 15 -7.94 -1.08 7.85
CA GLU A 15 -7.77 0.33 8.11
C GLU A 15 -6.76 0.95 7.15
N ARG A 16 -7.21 1.95 6.39
CA ARG A 16 -6.41 2.75 5.46
C ARG A 16 -5.10 3.25 6.06
N ALA A 17 -5.13 3.72 7.31
CA ALA A 17 -3.95 4.20 8.01
C ALA A 17 -2.91 3.09 8.21
N GLN A 18 -3.36 1.88 8.55
CA GLN A 18 -2.45 0.72 8.71
C GLN A 18 -1.91 0.22 7.37
N LEU A 19 -2.75 0.20 6.32
CA LEU A 19 -2.32 -0.14 4.96
C LEU A 19 -1.25 0.83 4.47
N LEU A 20 -1.45 2.12 4.68
CA LEU A 20 -0.50 3.16 4.29
C LEU A 20 0.83 3.06 5.04
N ILE A 21 0.82 2.71 6.33
CA ILE A 21 2.06 2.45 7.09
C ILE A 21 2.76 1.19 6.58
N ALA A 22 2.02 0.12 6.32
CA ALA A 22 2.57 -1.14 5.84
C ALA A 22 3.21 -1.00 4.44
N VAL A 23 2.50 -0.33 3.52
CA VAL A 23 2.98 -0.01 2.17
C VAL A 23 4.25 0.84 2.24
N GLN A 24 4.26 1.91 3.03
CA GLN A 24 5.45 2.76 3.18
C GLN A 24 6.65 1.99 3.76
N LYS A 25 6.43 1.14 4.76
CA LYS A 25 7.50 0.28 5.30
C LYS A 25 8.04 -0.66 4.24
N MET A 26 7.17 -1.31 3.47
CA MET A 26 7.59 -2.22 2.39
C MET A 26 8.38 -1.49 1.30
N LEU A 27 7.94 -0.30 0.89
CA LEU A 27 8.68 0.55 -0.06
C LEU A 27 10.03 0.99 0.50
N ALA A 28 10.11 1.36 1.78
CA ALA A 28 11.37 1.70 2.45
C ALA A 28 12.34 0.52 2.52
N HIS A 29 11.81 -0.71 2.59
CA HIS A 29 12.60 -1.94 2.48
C HIS A 29 13.00 -2.31 1.04
N GLY A 30 12.62 -1.50 0.03
CA GLY A 30 12.94 -1.75 -1.37
C GLY A 30 12.05 -2.77 -2.06
N ILE A 31 10.91 -3.11 -1.46
CA ILE A 31 9.92 -4.00 -2.10
C ILE A 31 9.20 -3.19 -3.19
N PRO A 32 9.17 -3.66 -4.44
CA PRO A 32 8.49 -2.97 -5.53
C PRO A 32 6.97 -2.97 -5.29
N GLU A 33 6.32 -1.87 -5.68
CA GLU A 33 4.88 -1.64 -5.48
C GLU A 33 4.00 -2.76 -6.04
N GLU A 34 4.41 -3.40 -7.14
CA GLU A 34 3.70 -4.51 -7.78
C GLU A 34 3.67 -5.78 -6.90
N LEU A 35 4.66 -5.96 -6.03
CA LEU A 35 4.75 -7.12 -5.12
C LEU A 35 4.10 -6.86 -3.76
N ILE A 36 3.78 -5.61 -3.44
CA ILE A 36 3.18 -5.23 -2.16
C ILE A 36 1.78 -5.85 -1.96
N PRO A 37 0.85 -5.81 -2.95
CA PRO A 37 -0.45 -6.49 -2.84
C PRO A 37 -0.34 -7.98 -2.60
N ILE A 38 0.55 -8.64 -3.33
CA ILE A 38 0.73 -10.09 -3.25
C ILE A 38 1.24 -10.47 -1.86
N ARG A 39 2.24 -9.74 -1.34
CA ARG A 39 2.79 -10.00 0.00
C ARG A 39 1.80 -9.68 1.12
N LEU A 40 1.05 -8.59 0.99
CA LEU A 40 0.06 -8.19 1.98
C LEU A 40 -1.13 -9.13 2.02
N ALA A 41 -1.69 -9.52 0.88
CA ALA A 41 -2.80 -10.47 0.79
C ALA A 41 -2.41 -11.90 1.23
N HIS A 42 -1.13 -12.27 1.09
CA HIS A 42 -0.65 -13.55 1.57
C HIS A 42 -0.58 -13.60 3.11
N ALA A 43 -0.06 -12.54 3.73
CA ALA A 43 0.13 -12.46 5.18
C ALA A 43 -1.12 -12.05 5.97
N PHE A 44 -1.96 -11.18 5.40
CA PHE A 44 -3.10 -10.56 6.08
C PHE A 44 -4.37 -10.67 5.25
N TYR A 45 -5.51 -10.51 5.91
CA TYR A 45 -6.76 -10.30 5.19
C TYR A 45 -6.85 -8.82 4.84
N VAL A 46 -6.73 -8.52 3.55
CA VAL A 46 -6.62 -7.15 3.04
C VAL A 46 -7.75 -6.88 2.09
N ASP A 47 -8.34 -5.70 2.21
CA ASP A 47 -9.29 -5.19 1.23
C ASP A 47 -8.53 -4.69 0.00
N ILE A 48 -8.76 -5.34 -1.14
CA ILE A 48 -8.00 -5.08 -2.38
C ILE A 48 -8.38 -3.72 -2.97
N ASP A 49 -9.65 -3.31 -2.85
CA ASP A 49 -10.12 -2.01 -3.31
C ASP A 49 -9.46 -0.88 -2.50
N GLU A 50 -9.43 -1.02 -1.17
CA GLU A 50 -8.78 -0.05 -0.28
C GLU A 50 -7.25 -0.02 -0.49
N LEU A 51 -6.63 -1.18 -0.70
CA LEU A 51 -5.19 -1.24 -0.99
C LEU A 51 -4.85 -0.57 -2.31
N ASN A 52 -5.64 -0.78 -3.36
CA ASN A 52 -5.45 -0.11 -4.65
C ASN A 52 -5.57 1.41 -4.50
N ALA A 53 -6.55 1.90 -3.74
CA ALA A 53 -6.70 3.32 -3.44
C ALA A 53 -5.48 3.89 -2.71
N VAL A 54 -4.92 3.15 -1.73
CA VAL A 54 -3.68 3.56 -1.04
C VAL A 54 -2.48 3.60 -1.99
N LEU A 55 -2.32 2.59 -2.85
CA LEU A 55 -1.23 2.54 -3.83
C LEU A 55 -1.32 3.69 -4.84
N GLU A 56 -2.52 4.02 -5.32
CA GLU A 56 -2.72 5.20 -6.19
C GLU A 56 -2.27 6.48 -5.51
N ILE A 57 -2.62 6.69 -4.23
CA ILE A 57 -2.22 7.89 -3.50
C ILE A 57 -0.71 7.97 -3.33
N VAL A 58 -0.07 6.84 -3.00
CA VAL A 58 1.39 6.77 -2.88
C VAL A 58 2.06 7.05 -4.24
N ARG A 59 1.50 6.52 -5.33
CA ARG A 59 1.99 6.79 -6.69
C ARG A 59 1.86 8.28 -7.04
N GLN A 60 0.68 8.86 -6.84
CA GLN A 60 0.44 10.29 -7.06
C GLN A 60 1.35 11.18 -6.20
N ALA A 61 1.61 10.79 -4.95
CA ALA A 61 2.54 11.51 -4.07
C ALA A 61 3.99 11.45 -4.57
N LYS A 62 4.40 10.33 -5.17
CA LYS A 62 5.73 10.16 -5.78
C LYS A 62 5.88 10.93 -7.09
N GLU A 63 4.83 10.93 -7.92
CA GLU A 63 4.80 11.64 -9.21
C GLU A 63 4.82 13.17 -9.07
N ARG A 64 4.34 13.70 -7.94
CA ARG A 64 4.42 15.13 -7.61
C ARG A 64 5.85 15.63 -7.34
N THR A 65 6.85 14.75 -7.27
CA THR A 65 8.21 15.10 -6.80
C THR A 65 9.38 14.84 -7.78
N PRO A 66 9.25 15.12 -9.10
CA PRO A 66 10.45 15.56 -9.83
C PRO A 66 10.30 16.85 -10.66
N ALA A 67 9.11 17.45 -10.78
CA ALA A 67 8.91 18.59 -11.70
C ALA A 67 8.98 19.98 -11.03
N GLN A 68 8.76 20.10 -9.72
CA GLN A 68 8.69 21.42 -9.06
C GLN A 68 10.05 22.00 -8.61
N GLN A 69 11.15 21.25 -8.71
CA GLN A 69 12.49 21.73 -8.32
C GLN A 69 13.28 22.42 -9.46
N ARG A 70 12.83 22.35 -10.71
CA ARG A 70 13.55 22.93 -11.86
C ARG A 70 13.20 24.38 -12.21
N SER A 71 12.22 24.98 -11.54
CA SER A 71 11.71 26.31 -11.91
C SER A 71 12.15 27.48 -11.02
N PHE A 72 12.99 27.24 -9.99
CA PHE A 72 13.43 28.31 -9.08
C PHE A 72 14.89 28.79 -9.28
N LYS A 73 15.53 28.46 -10.41
CA LYS A 73 16.89 28.94 -10.72
C LYS A 73 16.99 29.51 -12.14
N ALA A 74 16.17 30.51 -12.44
CA ALA A 74 16.35 31.39 -13.60
C ALA A 74 15.52 32.67 -13.43
N ALA A 75 16.05 33.63 -12.67
CA ALA A 75 15.78 35.07 -12.80
C ALA A 75 16.83 35.83 -12.00
#